data_AF-A0A424PZZ3-F1
#
_entry.id   AF-A0A424PZZ3-F1
#
_cell.length_a   1.000
_cell.length_b   1.000
_cell.length_c   1.000
_cell.angle_alpha   90.00
_cell.angle_beta   90.00
_cell.angle_gamma   90.00
#
_symmetry.space_group_name_H-M   'P 1'
#
loop_
_entity.id
_entity.type
_entity.pdbx_description
1 polymer ?
#
loop_
_entity_poly.entity_id
_entity_poly.type
_entity_poly.pdbx_seq_one_letter_code
_entity_poly.pdbx_strand_id
1 'polypeptide(L)'
;MNYIVLGRFQPLHNGHVFLIESALEMAGDDDKVVVAIGSASCQMEPKNPWTGAERKQMIEAWSEQVEVVLIDDINDPPNWVEHATKVHGKGVLVTSDRQTAELYRESNWEVVEVDLANRENFEGWRIRQTAKMLSTVDDFDAVREVLSSSLPSKVIEWLIENDALFRLSTFQTGVYAG
;
A
#
# COMPACT_ATOMS: atom_id res chain seq x y z
N MET A 1 -9.29 -13.35 15.70
CA MET A 1 -9.58 -13.35 14.25
C MET A 1 -8.63 -12.36 13.58
N ASN A 2 -8.19 -12.62 12.34
CA ASN A 2 -7.32 -11.67 11.64
C ASN A 2 -8.15 -10.76 10.74
N TYR A 3 -7.82 -9.47 10.70
CA TYR A 3 -8.31 -8.52 9.70
C TYR A 3 -7.18 -8.23 8.72
N ILE A 4 -7.42 -8.52 7.45
CA ILE A 4 -6.39 -8.47 6.41
C ILE A 4 -6.61 -7.24 5.55
N VAL A 5 -5.62 -6.36 5.46
CA VAL A 5 -5.58 -5.27 4.48
C VAL A 5 -4.51 -5.60 3.45
N LEU A 6 -4.94 -5.73 2.19
CA LEU A 6 -4.10 -6.21 1.10
C LEU A 6 -3.90 -5.13 0.05
N GLY A 7 -2.66 -4.92 -0.35
CA GLY A 7 -2.33 -3.92 -1.37
C GLY A 7 -0.88 -3.98 -1.80
N ARG A 8 -0.54 -3.20 -2.83
CA ARG A 8 0.86 -3.02 -3.23
C ARG A 8 1.57 -1.98 -2.39
N PHE A 9 0.87 -1.00 -1.82
CA PHE A 9 1.49 0.08 -1.02
C PHE A 9 2.68 0.76 -1.71
N GLN A 10 2.48 1.27 -2.95
CA GLN A 10 3.51 1.95 -3.75
C GLN A 10 3.21 3.46 -3.89
N PRO A 11 3.30 4.28 -2.82
CA PRO A 11 3.69 3.96 -1.44
C PRO A 11 2.46 3.68 -0.53
N LEU A 12 2.66 3.54 0.78
CA LEU A 12 1.57 3.68 1.77
C LEU A 12 1.02 5.12 1.71
N HIS A 13 -0.29 5.30 1.62
CA HIS A 13 -0.94 6.60 1.46
C HIS A 13 -2.20 6.70 2.30
N ASN A 14 -2.79 7.90 2.42
CA ASN A 14 -3.91 8.17 3.33
C ASN A 14 -5.14 7.27 3.06
N GLY A 15 -5.42 6.91 1.81
CA GLY A 15 -6.45 5.91 1.50
C GLY A 15 -6.16 4.51 2.06
N HIS A 16 -4.90 4.07 2.07
CA HIS A 16 -4.51 2.81 2.71
C HIS A 16 -4.58 2.91 4.23
N VAL A 17 -4.12 4.05 4.79
CA VAL A 17 -4.20 4.33 6.23
C VAL A 17 -5.64 4.19 6.72
N PHE A 18 -6.60 4.80 6.02
CA PHE A 18 -8.01 4.68 6.35
C PHE A 18 -8.52 3.23 6.39
N LEU A 19 -8.10 2.39 5.43
CA LEU A 19 -8.44 0.96 5.43
C LEU A 19 -7.84 0.22 6.63
N ILE A 20 -6.58 0.53 6.97
CA ILE A 20 -5.88 -0.09 8.11
C ILE A 20 -6.49 0.36 9.44
N GLU A 21 -6.83 1.64 9.58
CA GLU A 21 -7.53 2.18 10.75
C GLU A 21 -8.92 1.56 10.89
N SER A 22 -9.68 1.42 9.80
CA SER A 22 -10.97 0.72 9.82
C SER A 22 -10.82 -0.73 10.29
N ALA A 23 -9.76 -1.43 9.85
CA ALA A 23 -9.46 -2.78 10.30
C ALA A 23 -9.08 -2.85 11.80
N LEU A 24 -8.31 -1.86 12.30
CA LEU A 24 -7.96 -1.74 13.71
C LEU A 24 -9.17 -1.43 14.59
N GLU A 25 -10.11 -0.60 14.12
CA GLU A 25 -11.35 -0.30 14.83
C GLU A 25 -12.28 -1.51 14.95
N MET A 26 -12.26 -2.41 13.96
CA MET A 26 -13.04 -3.65 13.99
C MET A 26 -12.39 -4.74 14.86
N ALA A 27 -11.07 -4.70 15.04
CA ALA A 27 -10.33 -5.69 15.80
C ALA A 27 -10.55 -5.51 17.31
N GLY A 28 -10.91 -6.60 18.00
CA GLY A 28 -10.92 -6.66 19.47
C GLY A 28 -9.54 -6.97 20.06
N ASP A 29 -9.46 -7.08 21.38
CA ASP A 29 -8.20 -7.26 22.14
C ASP A 29 -7.40 -8.51 21.74
N ASP A 30 -8.07 -9.58 21.31
CA ASP A 30 -7.46 -10.86 20.89
C ASP A 30 -7.33 -10.99 19.35
N ASP A 31 -7.70 -9.96 18.61
CA ASP A 31 -7.63 -9.92 17.15
C ASP A 31 -6.30 -9.32 16.68
N LYS A 32 -5.99 -9.55 15.39
CA LYS A 32 -4.78 -9.00 14.75
C LYS A 32 -5.14 -8.31 13.46
N VAL A 33 -4.50 -7.19 13.18
CA VAL A 33 -4.52 -6.57 11.86
C VAL A 33 -3.24 -6.92 11.11
N VAL A 34 -3.41 -7.57 9.95
CA VAL A 34 -2.32 -7.97 9.07
C VAL A 34 -2.35 -7.10 7.82
N VAL A 35 -1.26 -6.38 7.58
CA VAL A 35 -1.04 -5.63 6.34
C VAL A 35 -0.22 -6.48 5.39
N ALA A 36 -0.88 -6.99 4.35
CA ALA A 36 -0.32 -7.91 3.38
C ALA A 36 0.17 -7.15 2.14
N ILE A 37 1.49 -7.04 1.97
CA ILE A 37 2.11 -6.36 0.84
C ILE A 37 2.24 -7.34 -0.33
N GLY A 38 1.36 -7.18 -1.33
CA GLY A 38 1.41 -7.93 -2.59
C GLY A 38 2.52 -7.46 -3.52
N SER A 39 2.84 -8.29 -4.52
CA SER A 39 3.95 -8.06 -5.46
C SER A 39 5.27 -7.76 -4.74
N ALA A 40 5.58 -8.49 -3.66
CA ALA A 40 6.71 -8.18 -2.79
C ALA A 40 8.07 -8.21 -3.52
N SER A 41 8.29 -9.21 -4.37
CA SER A 41 9.52 -9.39 -5.18
C SER A 41 9.42 -8.82 -6.61
N CYS A 42 8.50 -7.89 -6.90
CA CYS A 42 8.44 -7.27 -8.22
C CYS A 42 9.73 -6.50 -8.55
N GLN A 43 10.12 -6.49 -9.83
CA GLN A 43 11.24 -5.69 -10.29
C GLN A 43 10.95 -4.20 -10.09
N MET A 44 11.99 -3.43 -9.77
CA MET A 44 11.86 -1.99 -9.60
C MET A 44 11.58 -1.32 -10.95
N GLU A 45 10.48 -0.58 -11.02
CA GLU A 45 10.01 0.10 -12.22
C GLU A 45 9.17 1.34 -11.84
N PRO A 46 8.77 2.23 -12.78
CA PRO A 46 7.98 3.43 -12.43
C PRO A 46 6.66 3.13 -11.68
N LYS A 47 6.06 1.96 -11.92
CA LYS A 47 4.84 1.51 -11.25
C LYS A 47 5.10 0.89 -9.87
N ASN A 48 6.31 0.37 -9.66
CA ASN A 48 6.79 -0.28 -8.44
C ASN A 48 8.17 0.25 -8.04
N PRO A 49 8.28 1.53 -7.66
CA PRO A 49 9.59 2.17 -7.43
C PRO A 49 10.25 1.77 -6.11
N TRP A 50 9.49 1.18 -5.17
CA TRP A 50 9.99 0.72 -3.87
C TRP A 50 9.85 -0.80 -3.72
N THR A 51 10.84 -1.43 -3.12
CA THR A 51 10.89 -2.88 -2.87
C THR A 51 9.86 -3.30 -1.81
N GLY A 52 9.60 -4.61 -1.67
CA GLY A 52 8.76 -5.11 -0.56
C GLY A 52 9.27 -4.69 0.83
N ALA A 53 10.59 -4.72 1.02
CA ALA A 53 11.22 -4.33 2.29
C ALA A 53 11.03 -2.83 2.61
N GLU A 54 11.20 -1.95 1.63
CA GLU A 54 11.01 -0.51 1.81
C GLU A 54 9.55 -0.16 2.13
N ARG A 55 8.61 -0.79 1.42
CA ARG A 55 7.18 -0.62 1.71
C ARG A 55 6.81 -1.10 3.10
N LYS A 56 7.43 -2.21 3.55
CA LYS A 56 7.28 -2.69 4.92
C LYS A 56 7.80 -1.67 5.93
N GLN A 57 8.99 -1.11 5.71
CA GLN A 57 9.54 -0.04 6.56
C GLN A 57 8.62 1.19 6.61
N MET A 58 8.03 1.60 5.48
CA MET A 58 7.06 2.71 5.46
C MET A 58 5.84 2.44 6.34
N ILE A 59 5.31 1.21 6.32
CA ILE A 59 4.15 0.82 7.13
C ILE A 59 4.51 0.72 8.61
N GLU A 60 5.64 0.08 8.94
CA GLU A 60 6.11 -0.05 10.32
C GLU A 60 6.50 1.31 10.93
N ALA A 61 7.03 2.24 10.12
CA ALA A 61 7.29 3.61 10.55
C ALA A 61 6.00 4.41 10.84
N TRP A 62 4.89 4.03 10.19
CA TRP A 62 3.59 4.65 10.41
C TRP A 62 2.84 4.03 11.60
N SER A 63 2.85 2.70 11.76
CA SER A 63 2.15 2.01 12.85
C SER A 63 2.86 0.74 13.31
N GLU A 64 3.05 0.63 14.62
CA GLU A 64 3.57 -0.57 15.31
C GLU A 64 2.46 -1.56 15.69
N GLN A 65 1.18 -1.20 15.47
CA GLN A 65 0.02 -2.00 15.88
C GLN A 65 -0.36 -3.09 14.86
N VAL A 66 0.32 -3.15 13.72
CA VAL A 66 -0.01 -4.05 12.62
C VAL A 66 1.10 -5.05 12.34
N GLU A 67 0.72 -6.27 11.96
CA GLU A 67 1.65 -7.28 11.48
C GLU A 67 1.85 -7.11 9.96
N VAL A 68 3.08 -6.89 9.50
CA VAL A 68 3.37 -6.68 8.07
C VAL A 68 3.99 -7.93 7.44
N VAL A 69 3.29 -8.49 6.46
CA VAL A 69 3.72 -9.67 5.69
C VAL A 69 3.94 -9.34 4.23
N LEU A 70 4.85 -10.07 3.59
CA LEU A 70 5.22 -9.90 2.18
C LEU A 70 4.72 -11.08 1.36
N ILE A 71 4.00 -10.82 0.28
CA ILE A 71 3.43 -11.85 -0.60
C ILE A 71 3.99 -11.68 -2.00
N ASP A 72 4.63 -12.73 -2.50
CA ASP A 72 5.12 -12.79 -3.86
C ASP A 72 4.00 -13.17 -4.84
N ASP A 73 4.08 -12.67 -6.06
CA ASP A 73 3.13 -13.03 -7.10
C ASP A 73 3.45 -14.43 -7.66
N ILE A 74 2.43 -15.27 -7.86
CA ILE A 74 2.62 -16.66 -8.33
C ILE A 74 2.26 -16.91 -9.80
N ASN A 75 2.00 -15.87 -10.61
CA ASN A 75 1.59 -16.00 -12.02
C ASN A 75 0.47 -17.04 -12.28
N ASP A 76 -0.36 -17.29 -11.27
CA ASP A 76 -1.43 -18.28 -11.29
C ASP A 76 -2.68 -17.68 -10.61
N PRO A 77 -3.48 -16.88 -11.35
CA PRO A 77 -4.60 -16.14 -10.79
C PRO A 77 -5.64 -17.01 -10.04
N PRO A 78 -6.04 -18.20 -10.54
CA PRO A 78 -6.97 -19.07 -9.81
C PRO A 78 -6.51 -19.48 -8.40
N ASN A 79 -5.20 -19.64 -8.21
CA ASN A 79 -4.64 -20.11 -6.94
C ASN A 79 -4.08 -18.96 -6.07
N TRP A 80 -4.23 -17.72 -6.51
CA TRP A 80 -3.61 -16.57 -5.85
C TRP A 80 -4.14 -16.34 -4.43
N VAL A 81 -5.45 -16.45 -4.20
CA VAL A 81 -6.03 -16.28 -2.85
C VAL A 81 -5.56 -17.38 -1.91
N GLU A 82 -5.48 -18.63 -2.37
CA GLU A 82 -4.97 -19.74 -1.56
C GLU A 82 -3.49 -19.52 -1.19
N HIS A 83 -2.70 -19.03 -2.15
CA HIS A 83 -1.30 -18.66 -1.91
C HIS A 83 -1.17 -17.53 -0.89
N ALA A 84 -1.90 -16.43 -1.08
CA ALA A 84 -1.89 -15.29 -0.17
C ALA A 84 -2.33 -15.69 1.25
N THR A 85 -3.36 -16.55 1.35
CA THR A 85 -3.87 -17.10 2.61
C THR A 85 -2.81 -17.86 3.41
N LYS A 86 -1.89 -18.56 2.74
CA LYS A 86 -0.77 -19.26 3.41
C LYS A 86 0.20 -18.29 4.10
N VAL A 87 0.21 -17.01 3.69
CA VAL A 87 1.11 -15.98 4.20
C VAL A 87 0.40 -15.09 5.23
N HIS A 88 -0.73 -14.47 4.88
CA HIS A 88 -1.45 -13.56 5.79
C HIS A 88 -2.39 -14.28 6.78
N GLY A 89 -2.53 -15.61 6.67
CA GLY A 89 -3.42 -16.41 7.50
C GLY A 89 -4.88 -16.31 7.07
N LYS A 90 -5.79 -16.89 7.86
CA LYS A 90 -7.26 -16.82 7.64
C LYS A 90 -7.87 -15.66 8.43
N GLY A 91 -8.94 -15.06 7.92
CA GLY A 91 -9.60 -13.94 8.59
C GLY A 91 -10.68 -13.29 7.75
N VAL A 92 -10.83 -11.99 7.92
CA VAL A 92 -11.72 -11.12 7.16
C VAL A 92 -10.88 -10.20 6.29
N LEU A 93 -11.16 -10.14 4.99
CA LEU A 93 -10.52 -9.16 4.11
C LEU A 93 -11.21 -7.80 4.27
N VAL A 94 -10.43 -6.76 4.51
CA VAL A 94 -10.88 -5.36 4.53
C VAL A 94 -10.31 -4.66 3.30
N THR A 95 -11.17 -4.18 2.40
CA THR A 95 -10.72 -3.57 1.14
C THR A 95 -11.72 -2.55 0.62
N SER A 96 -11.24 -1.58 -0.16
CA SER A 96 -12.07 -0.72 -1.01
C SER A 96 -12.03 -1.14 -2.49
N ASP A 97 -11.17 -2.11 -2.83
CA ASP A 97 -10.99 -2.56 -4.20
C ASP A 97 -11.98 -3.67 -4.55
N ARG A 98 -12.91 -3.35 -5.44
CA ARG A 98 -14.00 -4.25 -5.83
C ARG A 98 -13.50 -5.54 -6.49
N GLN A 99 -12.45 -5.47 -7.31
CA GLN A 99 -11.89 -6.67 -7.96
C GLN A 99 -11.28 -7.62 -6.93
N THR A 100 -10.53 -7.07 -5.97
CA THR A 100 -9.99 -7.83 -4.84
C THR A 100 -11.11 -8.41 -3.98
N ALA A 101 -12.17 -7.64 -3.71
CA ALA A 101 -13.33 -8.12 -2.95
C ALA A 101 -14.04 -9.29 -3.65
N GLU A 102 -14.29 -9.18 -4.95
CA GLU A 102 -14.91 -10.23 -5.77
C GLU A 102 -14.04 -11.50 -5.77
N LEU A 103 -12.73 -11.37 -6.01
CA LEU A 103 -11.78 -12.49 -6.02
C LEU A 103 -11.74 -13.26 -4.68
N TYR A 104 -11.76 -12.55 -3.55
CA TYR A 104 -11.78 -13.18 -2.23
C TYR A 104 -13.14 -13.84 -1.92
N ARG A 105 -14.25 -13.22 -2.29
CA ARG A 105 -15.59 -13.82 -2.13
C ARG A 105 -15.75 -15.10 -2.93
N GLU A 106 -15.24 -15.15 -4.16
CA GLU A 106 -15.20 -16.38 -4.97
C GLU A 106 -14.40 -17.50 -4.29
N SER A 107 -13.44 -17.13 -3.44
CA SER A 107 -12.67 -18.05 -2.61
C SER A 107 -13.27 -18.31 -1.23
N ASN A 108 -14.56 -17.98 -1.02
CA ASN A 108 -15.33 -18.15 0.23
C ASN A 108 -14.77 -17.40 1.45
N TRP A 109 -14.13 -16.25 1.24
CA TRP A 109 -13.73 -15.36 2.32
C TRP A 109 -14.86 -14.42 2.74
N GLU A 110 -14.87 -14.08 4.04
CA GLU A 110 -15.61 -12.92 4.51
C GLU A 110 -14.88 -11.64 4.08
N VAL A 111 -15.61 -10.69 3.51
CA VAL A 111 -15.06 -9.44 2.96
C VAL A 111 -15.88 -8.26 3.44
N VAL A 112 -15.20 -7.32 4.10
CA VAL A 112 -15.71 -6.01 4.46
C VAL A 112 -15.25 -5.01 3.40
N GLU A 113 -16.20 -4.49 2.63
CA GLU A 113 -15.95 -3.39 1.71
C GLU A 113 -16.07 -2.05 2.44
N VAL A 114 -15.00 -1.26 2.38
CA VAL A 114 -14.93 0.07 2.98
C VAL A 114 -15.01 1.11 1.86
N ASP A 115 -15.96 2.05 1.99
CA ASP A 115 -16.09 3.15 1.04
C ASP A 115 -15.00 4.21 1.31
N LEU A 116 -14.15 4.45 0.31
CA LEU A 116 -13.11 5.46 0.38
C LEU A 116 -13.63 6.78 -0.16
N ALA A 117 -13.95 7.70 0.74
CA ALA A 117 -14.10 9.10 0.38
C ALA A 117 -12.83 9.59 -0.32
N ASN A 118 -12.98 10.32 -1.43
CA ASN A 118 -11.87 10.83 -2.26
C ASN A 118 -10.94 9.76 -2.87
N ARG A 119 -11.48 8.59 -3.23
CA ARG A 119 -10.72 7.52 -3.94
C ARG A 119 -9.86 8.04 -5.09
N GLU A 120 -10.37 9.01 -5.87
CA GLU A 120 -9.66 9.62 -6.99
C GLU A 120 -8.35 10.33 -6.60
N ASN A 121 -8.25 10.84 -5.36
CA ASN A 121 -7.05 11.51 -4.86
C ASN A 121 -6.07 10.53 -4.18
N PHE A 122 -6.53 9.33 -3.81
CA PHE A 122 -5.71 8.30 -3.16
C PHE A 122 -5.37 7.16 -4.12
N GLU A 123 -4.97 7.54 -5.34
CA GLU A 123 -4.44 6.60 -6.32
C GLU A 123 -2.91 6.64 -6.31
N GLY A 124 -2.27 5.51 -6.04
CA GLY A 124 -0.81 5.44 -5.99
C GLY A 124 -0.11 5.99 -7.23
N TRP A 125 -0.72 5.90 -8.43
CA TRP A 125 -0.13 6.48 -9.64
C TRP A 125 -0.06 8.02 -9.58
N ARG A 126 -1.10 8.70 -9.08
CA ARG A 126 -1.12 10.16 -8.92
C ARG A 126 -0.09 10.61 -7.90
N ILE A 127 -0.04 9.90 -6.78
CA ILE A 127 0.92 10.15 -5.70
C ILE A 127 2.35 10.02 -6.22
N ARG A 128 2.65 8.97 -6.99
CA ARG A 128 3.97 8.81 -7.62
C ARG A 128 4.28 9.92 -8.62
N GLN A 129 3.30 10.44 -9.36
CA GLN A 129 3.53 11.59 -10.26
C GLN A 129 3.84 12.87 -9.47
N THR A 130 3.05 13.19 -8.44
CA THR A 130 3.32 14.35 -7.57
C THR A 130 4.69 14.23 -6.90
N ALA A 131 5.00 13.07 -6.30
CA ALA A 131 6.30 12.81 -5.69
C ALA A 131 7.45 12.90 -6.71
N LYS A 132 7.24 12.47 -7.96
CA LYS A 132 8.21 12.63 -9.04
C LYS A 132 8.43 14.11 -9.41
N MET A 133 7.38 14.93 -9.47
CA MET A 133 7.53 16.37 -9.72
C MET A 133 8.35 17.07 -8.62
N LEU A 134 8.25 16.58 -7.39
CA LEU A 134 8.98 17.08 -6.23
C LEU A 134 10.38 16.47 -6.04
N SER A 135 10.75 15.47 -6.86
CA SER A 135 11.94 14.64 -6.63
C SER A 135 13.29 15.35 -6.74
N THR A 136 13.31 16.58 -7.23
CA THR A 136 14.50 17.44 -7.36
C THR A 136 14.33 18.77 -6.63
N VAL A 137 13.35 18.87 -5.73
CA VAL A 137 13.10 20.05 -4.92
C VAL A 137 13.86 19.91 -3.61
N ASP A 138 14.79 20.82 -3.35
CA ASP A 138 15.62 20.82 -2.13
C ASP A 138 14.91 21.50 -0.93
N ASP A 139 13.74 22.10 -1.16
CA ASP A 139 12.88 22.66 -0.11
C ASP A 139 11.98 21.56 0.47
N PHE A 140 12.47 20.88 1.51
CA PHE A 140 11.73 19.80 2.14
C PHE A 140 10.47 20.25 2.88
N ASP A 141 10.36 21.52 3.26
CA ASP A 141 9.13 22.01 3.89
C ASP A 141 8.02 22.14 2.86
N ALA A 142 8.34 22.63 1.65
CA ALA A 142 7.40 22.62 0.53
C ALA A 142 7.01 21.18 0.11
N VAL A 143 7.97 20.25 0.11
CA VAL A 143 7.70 18.83 -0.18
C VAL A 143 6.71 18.25 0.83
N ARG A 144 6.92 18.48 2.13
CA ARG A 144 6.01 18.05 3.21
C ARG A 144 4.62 18.64 3.04
N GLU A 145 4.52 19.93 2.78
CA GLU A 145 3.25 20.62 2.59
C GLU A 145 2.44 19.97 1.47
N VAL A 146 3.03 19.79 0.28
CA VAL A 146 2.34 19.21 -0.88
C VAL A 146 1.93 17.76 -0.62
N LEU A 147 2.85 16.93 -0.12
CA LEU A 147 2.61 15.49 0.06
C LEU A 147 1.65 15.17 1.21
N SER A 148 1.53 16.04 2.23
CA SER A 148 0.65 15.83 3.40
C SER A 148 -0.82 15.58 3.06
N SER A 149 -1.27 16.12 1.92
CA SER A 149 -2.62 15.89 1.40
C SER A 149 -2.92 14.43 1.04
N SER A 150 -1.88 13.63 0.77
CA SER A 150 -2.01 12.27 0.23
C SER A 150 -1.24 11.20 1.00
N LEU A 151 -0.22 11.58 1.77
CA LEU A 151 0.66 10.68 2.50
C LEU A 151 0.67 11.00 4.00
N PRO A 152 0.77 9.98 4.87
CA PRO A 152 0.99 10.22 6.29
C PRO A 152 2.42 10.78 6.50
N SER A 153 2.57 11.64 7.51
CA SER A 153 3.84 12.33 7.79
C SER A 153 5.02 11.38 7.93
N LYS A 154 4.83 10.23 8.60
CA LYS A 154 5.86 9.20 8.76
C LYS A 154 6.39 8.64 7.43
N VAL A 155 5.52 8.48 6.43
CA VAL A 155 5.93 8.02 5.10
C VAL A 155 6.64 9.13 4.33
N ILE A 156 6.22 10.40 4.51
CA ILE A 156 6.90 11.55 3.90
C ILE A 156 8.33 11.65 4.44
N GLU A 157 8.53 11.57 5.76
CA GLU A 157 9.87 11.59 6.35
C GLU A 157 10.71 10.41 5.85
N TRP A 158 10.16 9.20 5.83
CA TRP A 158 10.86 8.04 5.28
C TRP A 158 11.32 8.27 3.83
N LEU A 159 10.46 8.88 3.00
CA LEU A 159 10.76 9.17 1.60
C LEU A 159 11.90 10.19 1.43
N ILE A 160 11.97 11.18 2.30
CA ILE A 160 13.03 12.21 2.32
C ILE A 160 14.34 11.61 2.84
N GLU A 161 14.30 10.94 4.00
CA GLU A 161 15.49 10.39 4.68
C GLU A 161 16.21 9.30 3.88
N ASN A 162 15.51 8.60 2.98
CA ASN A 162 16.05 7.51 2.17
C ASN A 162 16.32 7.89 0.71
N ASP A 163 16.34 9.19 0.38
CA ASP A 163 16.46 9.70 -1.02
C ASP A 163 15.46 9.03 -1.99
N ALA A 164 14.34 8.57 -1.45
CA ALA A 164 13.41 7.70 -2.16
C ALA A 164 12.50 8.48 -3.11
N LEU A 165 12.36 9.80 -2.91
CA LEU A 165 11.78 10.71 -3.90
C LEU A 165 12.66 10.83 -5.14
N PHE A 166 13.97 11.03 -4.96
CA PHE A 166 14.92 11.19 -6.06
C PHE A 166 14.91 9.98 -7.01
N ARG A 167 14.72 8.76 -6.47
CA ARG A 167 14.56 7.53 -7.27
C ARG A 167 13.45 7.61 -8.32
N LEU A 168 12.37 8.35 -8.07
CA LEU A 168 11.30 8.51 -9.08
C LEU A 168 11.78 9.27 -10.32
N SER A 169 12.78 10.14 -10.18
CA SER A 169 13.42 10.85 -11.29
C SER A 169 14.33 9.94 -12.13
N THR A 170 14.91 8.89 -11.54
CA THR A 170 15.87 8.01 -12.22
C THR A 170 15.20 7.03 -13.18
N PHE A 171 13.88 6.79 -13.02
CA PHE A 171 13.14 6.01 -14.00
C PHE A 171 12.91 6.82 -15.27
N GLN A 172 13.41 6.28 -16.41
CA GLN A 172 13.20 6.87 -17.74
C GLN A 172 11.72 7.22 -17.95
N THR A 173 11.46 8.41 -18.48
CA THR A 173 10.12 8.82 -18.91
C THR A 173 9.73 8.03 -20.15
N GLY A 174 9.25 6.80 -19.95
CA GLY A 174 8.40 6.15 -20.92
C GLY A 174 7.07 6.88 -20.93
N VAL A 175 6.68 7.45 -22.07
CA VAL A 175 5.33 7.97 -22.29
C VAL A 175 4.40 6.76 -22.24
N TYR A 176 3.90 6.39 -21.07
CA TYR A 176 2.79 5.46 -20.95
C TYR A 176 1.52 6.25 -21.29
N ALA A 177 1.24 6.33 -22.59
CA ALA A 177 -0.07 6.71 -23.07
C ALA A 177 -1.05 5.57 -22.75
N GLY A 178 -2.11 5.91 -22.00
CA GLY A 178 -3.42 5.23 -22.01
C GLY A 178 -3.47 3.81 -21.48
#